data_AF-A0A8H5KGQ5-F1
#
_entry.id   AF-A0A8H5KGQ5-F1
#
_cell.length_a   1.000
_cell.length_b   1.000
_cell.length_c   1.000
_cell.angle_alpha   90.00
_cell.angle_beta   90.00
_cell.angle_gamma   90.00
#
_symmetry.space_group_name_H-M   'P 1'
#
loop_
_entity.id
_entity.type
_entity.pdbx_description
1 polymer ?
#
loop_
_entity_poly.entity_id
_entity_poly.type
_entity_poly.pdbx_seq_one_letter_code
_entity_poly.pdbx_strand_id
1 'polypeptide(L)'
;MLSLLVKATTCIALLLCLTWYGQTHFYRDPGSVFFDKARAYETRYSEHRKAEVEKLINSYPELKRPTQGKARDGNKLFCVALSSVKRETQYLPMTIGSMVHGLSKEERDDLHISILIAETDPRRHPGWNHQWLNHAADDIFTYDVNDTQTKHLNDLEQNERYQEKGVFDYTYALERCYATGAIYVGMFEDDIILAEGWFTKILQGLSEISDSGNWLFMRIFNQERSTGWSSREIGGNNEFLIILGIDIGIAASVWFVRRQWRSSRTYLDMETLAVTVFILVPGLIVLMYQSGKASLFPPSAGVFKEPFGCCSQAMIFPRAQVPLVIDSLKERKEGQIDLMLDEIASSNRLDRYALYPVLAQHIGIDSARKTAKDEAQAIWSMAFENHNPRTLRKEHNKLLENYELWREKVEQDSIDSMYLHELA
;
A
#
# COMPACT_ATOMS: atom_id res chain seq x y z
N MET A 1 41.66 -18.65 29.92
CA MET A 1 40.70 -17.76 30.60
C MET A 1 40.70 -16.35 30.03
N LEU A 2 41.83 -15.61 30.02
CA LEU A 2 41.87 -14.25 29.46
C LEU A 2 41.52 -14.20 27.95
N SER A 3 42.02 -15.14 27.15
CA SER A 3 41.70 -15.25 25.71
C SER A 3 40.20 -15.46 25.44
N LEU A 4 39.59 -16.46 26.10
CA LEU A 4 38.15 -16.71 26.03
C LEU A 4 37.33 -15.47 26.44
N LEU A 5 37.72 -14.81 27.53
CA LEU A 5 37.04 -13.59 28.01
C LEU A 5 37.09 -12.48 26.96
N VAL A 6 38.26 -12.21 26.39
CA VAL A 6 38.43 -11.20 25.33
C VAL A 6 37.52 -11.52 24.14
N LYS A 7 37.54 -12.76 23.65
CA LYS A 7 36.69 -13.19 22.53
C LYS A 7 35.20 -13.02 22.82
N ALA A 8 34.74 -13.45 24.00
CA ALA A 8 33.35 -13.29 24.42
C ALA A 8 32.97 -11.81 24.52
N THR A 9 33.81 -10.97 25.13
CA THR A 9 33.58 -9.52 25.22
C THR A 9 33.53 -8.87 23.84
N THR A 10 34.38 -9.27 22.89
CA THR A 10 34.33 -8.75 21.51
C THR A 10 33.02 -9.10 20.82
N CYS A 11 32.53 -10.34 20.93
CA CYS A 11 31.24 -10.73 20.37
C CYS A 11 30.07 -9.97 21.01
N ILE A 12 30.07 -9.83 22.34
CA ILE A 12 29.06 -9.04 23.05
C ILE A 12 29.09 -7.59 22.60
N ALA A 13 30.28 -6.98 22.48
CA ALA A 13 30.43 -5.61 21.99
C ALA A 13 29.85 -5.45 20.57
N LEU A 14 30.12 -6.40 19.66
CA LEU A 14 29.52 -6.40 18.32
C LEU A 14 27.99 -6.47 18.36
N LEU A 15 27.42 -7.37 19.16
CA LEU A 15 25.97 -7.49 19.32
C LEU A 15 25.35 -6.22 19.90
N LEU A 16 26.03 -5.55 20.83
CA LEU A 16 25.61 -4.25 21.38
C LEU A 16 25.64 -3.15 20.31
N CYS A 17 26.67 -3.12 19.46
CA CYS A 17 26.72 -2.20 18.32
C CYS A 17 25.56 -2.44 17.34
N LEU A 18 25.24 -3.69 17.04
CA LEU A 18 24.10 -4.05 16.18
C LEU A 18 22.76 -3.69 16.82
N THR A 19 22.64 -3.87 18.14
CA THR A 19 21.47 -3.44 18.92
C THR A 19 21.29 -1.93 18.83
N TRP A 20 22.37 -1.16 18.99
CA TRP A 20 22.36 0.29 18.86
C TRP A 20 22.00 0.75 17.44
N TYR A 21 22.52 0.04 16.42
CA TYR A 21 22.11 0.28 15.03
C TYR A 21 20.60 0.03 14.84
N GLY A 22 20.07 -1.05 15.39
CA GLY A 22 18.63 -1.34 15.37
C GLY A 22 17.79 -0.24 16.02
N GLN A 23 18.21 0.25 17.20
CA GLN A 23 17.54 1.36 17.91
C GLN A 23 17.48 2.67 17.11
N THR A 24 18.45 2.89 16.22
CA THR A 24 18.58 4.15 15.45
C THR A 24 18.01 4.05 14.04
N HIS A 25 17.90 2.85 13.47
CA HIS A 25 17.45 2.64 12.08
C HIS A 25 16.15 1.85 11.93
N PHE A 26 15.82 0.96 12.87
CA PHE A 26 14.65 0.06 12.76
C PHE A 26 13.47 0.50 13.64
N TYR A 27 13.56 1.70 14.24
CA TYR A 27 12.53 2.25 15.12
C TYR A 27 11.18 2.52 14.44
N ARG A 28 11.13 2.51 13.11
CA ARG A 28 9.91 2.72 12.32
C ARG A 28 9.16 1.42 12.03
N ASP A 29 9.80 0.26 12.13
CA ASP A 29 9.18 -1.02 11.76
C ASP A 29 8.34 -1.56 12.93
N PRO A 30 7.00 -1.68 12.78
CA PRO A 30 6.12 -2.14 13.85
C PRO A 30 6.33 -3.63 14.23
N GLY A 31 7.07 -4.38 13.42
CA GLY A 31 7.52 -5.74 13.71
C GLY A 31 8.86 -5.82 14.44
N SER A 32 9.54 -4.69 14.64
CA SER A 32 10.82 -4.59 15.35
C SER A 32 10.64 -4.43 16.86
N VAL A 33 11.53 -5.01 17.66
CA VAL A 33 11.63 -4.72 19.10
C VAL A 33 12.08 -3.27 19.35
N PHE A 34 12.72 -2.66 18.35
CA PHE A 34 13.19 -1.28 18.40
C PHE A 34 12.10 -0.26 18.07
N PHE A 35 10.89 -0.71 17.73
CA PHE A 35 9.78 0.14 17.34
C PHE A 35 9.47 1.20 18.40
N ASP A 36 9.49 2.46 17.99
CA ASP A 36 9.24 3.60 18.85
C ASP A 36 8.07 4.41 18.32
N LYS A 37 6.89 4.22 18.90
CA LYS A 37 5.66 4.91 18.50
C LYS A 37 5.80 6.43 18.47
N ALA A 38 6.66 7.02 19.31
CA ALA A 38 6.82 8.48 19.38
C ALA A 38 7.54 9.05 18.15
N ARG A 39 8.36 8.25 17.47
CA ARG A 39 9.17 8.68 16.32
C ARG A 39 8.82 7.94 15.02
N ALA A 40 8.22 6.76 15.11
CA ALA A 40 7.94 5.90 13.96
C ALA A 40 7.06 6.61 12.92
N TYR A 41 6.06 7.36 13.39
CA TYR A 41 5.09 8.07 12.56
C TYR A 41 5.54 9.48 12.16
N GLU A 42 6.84 9.79 12.23
CA GLU A 42 7.38 11.04 11.70
C GLU A 42 6.99 11.21 10.23
N THR A 43 6.26 12.28 9.95
CA THR A 43 5.85 12.70 8.62
C THR A 43 6.98 13.46 7.94
N ARG A 44 7.41 12.97 6.78
CA ARG A 44 8.51 13.53 5.99
C ARG A 44 8.02 13.82 4.58
N TYR A 45 7.78 12.77 3.81
CA TYR A 45 7.33 12.89 2.44
C TYR A 45 5.85 13.30 2.37
N SER A 46 5.02 12.83 3.31
CA SER A 46 3.62 13.29 3.38
C SER A 46 3.49 14.79 3.60
N GLU A 47 4.28 15.40 4.50
CA GLU A 47 4.26 16.86 4.69
C GLU A 47 4.75 17.61 3.46
N HIS A 48 5.78 17.09 2.78
CA HIS A 48 6.22 17.65 1.52
C HIS A 48 5.11 17.65 0.48
N ARG A 49 4.40 16.52 0.31
CA ARG A 49 3.28 16.40 -0.63
C ARG A 49 2.10 17.28 -0.22
N LYS A 50 1.81 17.41 1.08
CA LYS A 50 0.79 18.36 1.58
C LYS A 50 1.09 19.79 1.14
N ALA A 51 2.31 20.26 1.36
CA ALA A 51 2.71 21.61 0.99
C ALA A 51 2.61 21.88 -0.53
N GLU A 52 2.96 20.90 -1.37
CA GLU A 52 2.81 21.01 -2.83
C GLU A 52 1.34 21.17 -3.26
N VAL A 53 0.45 20.37 -2.66
CA VAL A 53 -0.99 20.40 -2.95
C VAL A 53 -1.65 21.67 -2.41
N GLU A 54 -1.31 22.10 -1.20
CA GLU A 54 -1.81 23.36 -0.64
C GLU A 54 -1.45 24.54 -1.55
N LYS A 55 -0.22 24.56 -2.08
CA LYS A 55 0.19 25.57 -3.06
C LYS A 55 -0.66 25.52 -4.32
N LEU A 56 -0.98 24.33 -4.84
CA LEU A 56 -1.85 24.15 -6.00
C LEU A 56 -3.26 24.69 -5.73
N ILE A 57 -3.88 24.27 -4.62
CA ILE A 57 -5.24 24.70 -4.24
C ILE A 57 -5.29 26.22 -4.04
N ASN A 58 -4.28 26.81 -3.42
CA ASN A 58 -4.22 28.26 -3.20
C ASN A 58 -4.01 29.06 -4.49
N SER A 59 -3.39 28.48 -5.52
CA SER A 59 -3.22 29.13 -6.84
C SER A 59 -4.48 29.11 -7.71
N TYR A 60 -5.53 28.43 -7.25
CA TYR A 60 -6.74 28.18 -8.01
C TYR A 60 -7.53 29.41 -8.50
N PRO A 61 -7.61 30.55 -7.77
CA PRO A 61 -8.23 31.76 -8.31
C PRO A 61 -7.62 32.24 -9.63
N GLU A 62 -6.38 31.83 -9.93
CA GLU A 62 -5.61 32.20 -11.11
C GLU A 62 -5.57 31.09 -12.18
N LEU A 63 -5.96 29.86 -11.82
CA LEU A 63 -5.98 28.72 -12.73
C LEU A 63 -7.22 28.80 -13.63
N LYS A 64 -7.00 29.03 -14.93
CA LYS A 64 -8.01 28.73 -15.95
C LYS A 64 -8.40 27.25 -15.79
N ARG A 65 -9.67 26.91 -16.01
CA ARG A 65 -10.12 25.51 -16.12
C ARG A 65 -9.03 24.73 -16.86
N PRO A 66 -8.50 23.63 -16.30
CA PRO A 66 -7.67 22.74 -17.08
C PRO A 66 -8.43 22.51 -18.37
N THR A 67 -7.81 22.75 -19.53
CA THR A 67 -8.41 22.34 -20.79
C THR A 67 -8.67 20.86 -20.60
N GLN A 68 -9.94 20.49 -20.37
CA GLN A 68 -10.36 19.10 -20.42
C GLN A 68 -9.78 18.59 -21.73
N GLY A 69 -8.83 17.67 -21.65
CA GLY A 69 -8.40 16.99 -22.85
C GLY A 69 -9.65 16.50 -23.52
N LYS A 70 -9.75 16.74 -24.81
CA LYS A 70 -10.65 15.92 -25.61
C LYS A 70 -10.27 14.50 -25.25
N ALA A 71 -11.20 13.73 -24.67
CA ALA A 71 -11.02 12.30 -24.57
C ALA A 71 -10.52 11.87 -25.95
N ARG A 72 -9.34 11.23 -26.01
CA ARG A 72 -8.95 10.52 -27.24
C ARG A 72 -10.15 9.65 -27.61
N ASP A 73 -10.46 9.55 -28.90
CA ASP A 73 -11.71 9.09 -29.53
C ASP A 73 -12.17 7.65 -29.12
N GLY A 74 -12.24 7.35 -27.82
CA GLY A 74 -12.35 6.05 -27.18
C GLY A 74 -12.50 6.16 -25.64
N ASN A 75 -12.66 5.01 -24.99
CA ASN A 75 -12.83 4.92 -23.53
C ASN A 75 -11.56 5.41 -22.80
N LYS A 76 -11.74 6.04 -21.62
CA LYS A 76 -10.62 6.41 -20.74
C LYS A 76 -9.86 5.16 -20.32
N LEU A 77 -8.53 5.21 -20.20
CA LEU A 77 -7.77 4.07 -19.72
C LEU A 77 -8.14 3.73 -18.27
N PHE A 78 -8.32 4.75 -17.44
CA PHE A 78 -8.41 4.61 -15.99
C PHE A 78 -9.54 5.48 -15.42
N CYS A 79 -10.43 4.89 -14.62
CA CYS A 79 -11.43 5.62 -13.85
C CYS A 79 -11.19 5.42 -12.35
N VAL A 80 -10.94 6.49 -11.60
CA VAL A 80 -10.84 6.45 -10.13
C VAL A 80 -12.16 6.91 -9.52
N ALA A 81 -12.77 6.04 -8.72
CA ALA A 81 -13.92 6.35 -7.91
C ALA A 81 -13.50 6.59 -6.45
N LEU A 82 -14.06 7.63 -5.85
CA LEU A 82 -13.92 7.94 -4.43
C LEU A 82 -15.29 8.11 -3.80
N SER A 83 -15.44 7.67 -2.55
CA SER A 83 -16.61 7.98 -1.73
C SER A 83 -16.18 8.92 -0.60
N SER A 84 -16.83 10.08 -0.52
CA SER A 84 -16.54 11.13 0.45
C SER A 84 -17.72 11.37 1.36
N VAL A 85 -17.46 11.37 2.66
CA VAL A 85 -18.46 11.64 3.72
C VAL A 85 -18.05 12.88 4.51
N LYS A 86 -19.02 13.54 5.13
CA LYS A 86 -18.76 14.73 5.94
C LYS A 86 -17.96 14.34 7.18
N ARG A 87 -16.89 15.10 7.44
CA ARG A 87 -15.99 14.97 8.59
C ARG A 87 -15.71 16.35 9.20
N GLU A 88 -15.25 16.40 10.45
CA GLU A 88 -14.78 17.66 11.04
C GLU A 88 -13.54 18.17 10.30
N THR A 89 -12.53 17.30 10.14
CA THR A 89 -11.35 17.53 9.30
C THR A 89 -11.64 17.07 7.87
N GLN A 90 -11.51 17.97 6.90
CA GLN A 90 -11.78 17.68 5.49
C GLN A 90 -10.50 17.20 4.77
N TYR A 91 -10.50 15.96 4.28
CA TYR A 91 -9.35 15.36 3.58
C TYR A 91 -9.50 15.33 2.06
N LEU A 92 -10.74 15.30 1.54
CA LEU A 92 -11.02 15.23 0.11
C LEU A 92 -10.20 16.25 -0.72
N PRO A 93 -10.03 17.52 -0.29
CA PRO A 93 -9.20 18.44 -1.06
C PRO A 93 -7.74 18.06 -1.21
N MET A 94 -7.17 17.54 -0.13
CA MET A 94 -5.80 17.04 -0.16
C MET A 94 -5.67 15.84 -1.07
N THR A 95 -6.62 14.90 -1.00
CA THR A 95 -6.65 13.70 -1.83
C THR A 95 -6.71 14.05 -3.32
N ILE A 96 -7.74 14.80 -3.73
CA ILE A 96 -7.95 15.17 -5.14
C ILE A 96 -6.82 16.08 -5.63
N GLY A 97 -6.37 17.03 -4.82
CA GLY A 97 -5.24 17.89 -5.15
C GLY A 97 -3.95 17.09 -5.38
N SER A 98 -3.67 16.07 -4.56
CA SER A 98 -2.51 15.18 -4.76
C SER A 98 -2.62 14.30 -6.00
N MET A 99 -3.84 13.92 -6.37
CA MET A 99 -4.14 13.11 -7.55
C MET A 99 -3.84 13.86 -8.84
N VAL A 100 -4.22 15.14 -8.92
CA VAL A 100 -4.03 15.96 -10.12
C VAL A 100 -2.69 16.70 -10.14
N HIS A 101 -2.07 16.93 -8.98
CA HIS A 101 -0.79 17.64 -8.91
C HIS A 101 0.31 16.88 -9.64
N GLY A 102 0.92 17.54 -10.63
CA GLY A 102 2.09 17.03 -11.34
C GLY A 102 1.75 16.11 -12.50
N LEU A 103 0.47 15.77 -12.74
CA LEU A 103 0.09 15.02 -13.94
C LEU A 103 0.45 15.80 -15.20
N SER A 104 1.04 15.10 -16.17
CA SER A 104 1.13 15.55 -17.55
C SER A 104 -0.25 15.67 -18.19
N LYS A 105 -0.32 16.29 -19.37
CA LYS A 105 -1.57 16.41 -20.11
C LYS A 105 -2.07 15.02 -20.52
N GLU A 106 -1.17 14.18 -20.99
CA GLU A 106 -1.43 12.82 -21.44
C GLU A 106 -2.00 11.98 -20.29
N GLU A 107 -1.38 12.03 -19.11
CA GLU A 107 -1.90 11.35 -17.91
C GLU A 107 -3.31 11.84 -17.52
N ARG A 108 -3.54 13.16 -17.56
CA ARG A 108 -4.87 13.72 -17.22
C ARG A 108 -5.94 13.36 -18.26
N ASP A 109 -5.54 13.21 -19.52
CA ASP A 109 -6.42 12.85 -20.64
C ASP A 109 -6.84 11.38 -20.58
N ASP A 110 -6.05 10.50 -19.95
CA ASP A 110 -6.36 9.07 -19.76
C ASP A 110 -7.02 8.75 -18.41
N LEU A 111 -7.05 9.72 -17.48
CA LEU A 111 -7.67 9.60 -16.17
C LEU A 111 -9.09 10.21 -16.14
N HIS A 112 -10.03 9.48 -15.55
CA HIS A 112 -11.35 9.97 -15.15
C HIS A 112 -11.48 9.93 -13.62
N ILE A 113 -11.80 11.05 -12.99
CA ILE A 113 -11.97 11.16 -11.54
C ILE A 113 -13.45 11.33 -11.22
N SER A 114 -14.02 10.34 -10.53
CA SER A 114 -15.43 10.25 -10.14
C SER A 114 -15.57 10.28 -8.63
N ILE A 115 -16.33 11.23 -8.09
CA ILE A 115 -16.48 11.45 -6.65
C ILE A 115 -17.94 11.32 -6.25
N LEU A 116 -18.24 10.30 -5.45
CA LEU A 116 -19.50 10.15 -4.75
C LEU A 116 -19.48 11.00 -3.47
N ILE A 117 -20.37 11.99 -3.41
CA ILE A 117 -20.73 12.63 -2.15
C ILE A 117 -21.77 11.75 -1.46
N ALA A 118 -21.28 10.94 -0.53
CA ALA A 118 -22.01 9.88 0.16
C ALA A 118 -22.81 10.42 1.36
N GLU A 119 -23.40 11.60 1.21
CA GLU A 119 -24.39 12.15 2.13
C GLU A 119 -25.78 12.00 1.51
N THR A 120 -26.76 11.58 2.29
CA THR A 120 -28.16 11.57 1.84
C THR A 120 -28.71 12.96 1.49
N ASP A 121 -28.17 14.03 2.09
CA ASP A 121 -28.30 15.40 1.57
C ASP A 121 -26.90 15.94 1.23
N PRO A 122 -26.54 16.02 -0.07
CA PRO A 122 -25.19 16.38 -0.49
C PRO A 122 -24.78 17.80 -0.08
N ARG A 123 -25.76 18.69 0.18
CA ARG A 123 -25.49 20.09 0.59
C ARG A 123 -24.83 20.16 1.98
N ARG A 124 -24.90 19.08 2.77
CA ARG A 124 -24.21 18.99 4.06
C ARG A 124 -22.71 18.76 3.91
N HIS A 125 -22.25 18.27 2.76
CA HIS A 125 -20.85 18.01 2.50
C HIS A 125 -20.11 19.29 2.08
N PRO A 126 -19.03 19.70 2.76
CA PRO A 126 -18.28 20.91 2.41
C PRO A 126 -17.74 20.91 0.97
N GLY A 127 -17.43 19.74 0.45
CA GLY A 127 -16.96 19.56 -0.93
C GLY A 127 -18.03 19.77 -2.03
N TRP A 128 -19.33 19.70 -1.73
CA TRP A 128 -20.38 19.67 -2.77
C TRP A 128 -20.42 20.92 -3.65
N ASN A 129 -20.29 22.10 -3.05
CA ASN A 129 -20.34 23.38 -3.76
C ASN A 129 -18.95 23.99 -3.97
N HIS A 130 -17.87 23.23 -3.72
CA HIS A 130 -16.54 23.80 -3.79
C HIS A 130 -16.07 23.90 -5.24
N GLN A 131 -15.94 25.13 -5.76
CA GLN A 131 -15.62 25.37 -7.17
C GLN A 131 -14.33 24.71 -7.65
N TRP A 132 -13.33 24.50 -6.78
CA TRP A 132 -12.07 23.87 -7.19
C TRP A 132 -12.20 22.37 -7.44
N LEU A 133 -13.00 21.66 -6.64
CA LEU A 133 -13.30 20.24 -6.88
C LEU A 133 -13.98 20.06 -8.24
N ASN A 134 -14.90 20.96 -8.59
CA ASN A 134 -15.62 20.93 -9.87
C ASN A 134 -14.73 21.15 -11.11
N HIS A 135 -13.50 21.66 -10.98
CA HIS A 135 -12.56 21.70 -12.12
C HIS A 135 -11.45 20.65 -12.03
N ALA A 136 -11.19 20.09 -10.84
CA ALA A 136 -10.20 19.03 -10.68
C ALA A 136 -10.77 17.66 -11.07
N ALA A 137 -11.99 17.35 -10.62
CA ALA A 137 -12.70 16.11 -10.90
C ALA A 137 -13.46 16.16 -12.24
N ASP A 138 -13.74 14.99 -12.81
CA ASP A 138 -14.53 14.86 -14.04
C ASP A 138 -16.02 14.66 -13.75
N ASP A 139 -16.33 13.97 -12.65
CA ASP A 139 -17.69 13.69 -12.22
C ASP A 139 -17.81 13.83 -10.70
N ILE A 140 -18.79 14.62 -10.25
CA ILE A 140 -19.14 14.77 -8.83
C ILE A 140 -20.64 14.54 -8.74
N PHE A 141 -21.03 13.52 -8.00
CA PHE A 141 -22.40 13.03 -7.97
C PHE A 141 -22.81 12.61 -6.56
N THR A 142 -24.10 12.33 -6.41
CA THR A 142 -24.70 11.78 -5.19
C THR A 142 -25.66 10.66 -5.58
N TYR A 143 -26.39 10.09 -4.62
CA TYR A 143 -27.33 9.02 -4.88
C TYR A 143 -28.47 9.48 -5.78
N ASP A 144 -28.59 8.84 -6.93
CA ASP A 144 -29.77 8.84 -7.78
C ASP A 144 -30.49 7.49 -7.61
N VAL A 145 -31.36 7.42 -6.59
CA VAL A 145 -32.03 6.19 -6.15
C VAL A 145 -33.49 6.47 -5.80
N ASN A 146 -34.32 5.42 -5.77
CA ASN A 146 -35.75 5.57 -5.47
C ASN A 146 -36.01 5.95 -4.00
N ASP A 147 -37.22 6.43 -3.71
CA ASP A 147 -37.62 6.88 -2.37
C ASP A 147 -37.42 5.84 -1.26
N THR A 148 -37.60 4.55 -1.58
CA THR A 148 -37.41 3.45 -0.61
C THR A 148 -35.94 3.31 -0.25
N GLN A 149 -35.05 3.35 -1.24
CA GLN A 149 -33.60 3.31 -1.03
C GLN A 149 -33.11 4.58 -0.34
N THR A 150 -33.65 5.74 -0.70
CA THR A 150 -33.33 7.01 -0.03
C THR A 150 -33.69 6.94 1.46
N LYS A 151 -34.86 6.40 1.81
CA LYS A 151 -35.24 6.19 3.22
C LYS A 151 -34.29 5.21 3.93
N HIS A 152 -33.91 4.13 3.25
CA HIS A 152 -32.97 3.15 3.79
C HIS A 152 -31.59 3.76 4.05
N LEU A 153 -31.03 4.50 3.10
CA LEU A 153 -29.74 5.19 3.26
C LEU A 153 -29.78 6.23 4.40
N ASN A 154 -30.91 6.95 4.53
CA ASN A 154 -31.11 7.88 5.65
C ASN A 154 -31.11 7.15 6.99
N ASP A 155 -31.75 5.98 7.08
CA ASP A 155 -31.74 5.15 8.29
C ASP A 155 -30.32 4.64 8.61
N LEU A 156 -29.59 4.14 7.62
CA LEU A 156 -28.21 3.68 7.82
C LEU A 156 -27.28 4.81 8.31
N GLU A 157 -27.44 6.02 7.76
CA GLU A 157 -26.67 7.20 8.13
C GLU A 157 -27.01 7.66 9.55
N GLN A 158 -28.29 7.76 9.90
CA GLN A 158 -28.75 8.21 11.23
C GLN A 158 -28.41 7.22 12.35
N ASN A 159 -28.45 5.93 12.07
CA ASN A 159 -28.13 4.88 13.02
C ASN A 159 -26.65 4.44 12.98
N GLU A 160 -25.80 5.17 12.24
CA GLU A 160 -24.36 4.91 12.16
C GLU A 160 -24.01 3.47 11.70
N ARG A 161 -24.84 2.88 10.82
CA ARG A 161 -24.63 1.53 10.26
C ARG A 161 -23.62 1.57 9.11
N TYR A 162 -22.40 1.98 9.43
CA TYR A 162 -21.33 2.22 8.45
C TYR A 162 -20.90 1.00 7.65
N GLN A 163 -21.09 -0.22 8.17
CA GLN A 163 -20.73 -1.46 7.48
C GLN A 163 -21.64 -1.71 6.28
N GLU A 164 -22.95 -1.59 6.46
CA GLU A 164 -23.91 -1.75 5.36
C GLU A 164 -23.85 -0.56 4.40
N LYS A 165 -23.84 0.68 4.93
CA LYS A 165 -23.74 1.88 4.09
C LYS A 165 -22.43 1.89 3.30
N GLY A 166 -21.32 1.48 3.90
CA GLY A 166 -20.01 1.41 3.24
C GLY A 166 -20.00 0.46 2.05
N VAL A 167 -20.67 -0.70 2.14
CA VAL A 167 -20.84 -1.63 1.01
C VAL A 167 -21.68 -0.99 -0.10
N PHE A 168 -22.77 -0.30 0.25
CA PHE A 168 -23.58 0.42 -0.72
C PHE A 168 -22.76 1.51 -1.43
N ASP A 169 -22.07 2.37 -0.69
CA ASP A 169 -21.26 3.47 -1.22
C ASP A 169 -20.16 2.96 -2.14
N TYR A 170 -19.48 1.88 -1.72
CA TYR A 170 -18.41 1.26 -2.49
C TYR A 170 -18.92 0.70 -3.82
N THR A 171 -20.02 -0.06 -3.79
CA THR A 171 -20.58 -0.65 -5.02
C THR A 171 -21.18 0.41 -5.95
N TYR A 172 -21.84 1.44 -5.41
CA TYR A 172 -22.42 2.53 -6.20
C TYR A 172 -21.34 3.35 -6.92
N ALA A 173 -20.25 3.66 -6.23
CA ALA A 173 -19.12 4.37 -6.83
C ALA A 173 -18.37 3.51 -7.87
N LEU A 174 -18.22 2.22 -7.61
CA LEU A 174 -17.62 1.25 -8.53
C LEU A 174 -18.44 1.10 -9.82
N GLU A 175 -19.78 1.03 -9.70
CA GLU A 175 -20.71 1.01 -10.84
C GLU A 175 -20.60 2.27 -11.71
N ARG A 176 -20.48 3.43 -11.06
CA ARG A 176 -20.34 4.70 -11.78
C ARG A 176 -19.09 4.71 -12.64
N CYS A 177 -17.95 4.26 -12.12
CA CYS A 177 -16.72 4.15 -12.90
C CYS A 177 -16.79 3.05 -13.96
N TYR A 178 -17.40 1.91 -13.65
CA TYR A 178 -17.58 0.83 -14.62
C TYR A 178 -18.38 1.30 -15.85
N ALA A 179 -19.40 2.14 -15.66
CA ALA A 179 -20.23 2.69 -16.73
C ALA A 179 -19.47 3.64 -17.69
N THR A 180 -18.30 4.16 -17.30
CA THR A 180 -17.48 5.03 -18.17
C THR A 180 -16.79 4.27 -19.32
N GLY A 181 -16.81 2.94 -19.29
CA GLY A 181 -16.08 2.10 -20.24
C GLY A 181 -14.59 1.96 -19.95
N ALA A 182 -14.09 2.50 -18.84
CA ALA A 182 -12.67 2.44 -18.52
C ALA A 182 -12.14 1.01 -18.34
N ILE A 183 -10.89 0.81 -18.78
CA ILE A 183 -10.20 -0.50 -18.79
C ILE A 183 -9.79 -0.92 -17.39
N TYR A 184 -9.41 0.04 -16.55
CA TYR A 184 -9.15 -0.16 -15.15
C TYR A 184 -10.00 0.77 -14.29
N VAL A 185 -10.45 0.26 -13.15
CA VAL A 185 -11.22 1.01 -12.17
C VAL A 185 -10.46 1.05 -10.85
N GLY A 186 -10.08 2.25 -10.42
CA GLY A 186 -9.50 2.51 -9.11
C GLY A 186 -10.58 2.80 -8.07
N MET A 187 -10.50 2.19 -6.89
CA MET A 187 -11.32 2.51 -5.72
C MET A 187 -10.43 3.10 -4.64
N PHE A 188 -10.48 4.41 -4.46
CA PHE A 188 -9.62 5.16 -3.53
C PHE A 188 -10.45 5.78 -2.41
N GLU A 189 -9.92 5.79 -1.19
CA GLU A 189 -10.51 6.50 -0.05
C GLU A 189 -10.30 8.02 -0.18
N ASP A 190 -11.17 8.82 0.44
CA ASP A 190 -11.14 10.29 0.39
C ASP A 190 -10.10 10.92 1.33
N ASP A 191 -9.37 10.11 2.11
CA ASP A 191 -8.39 10.51 3.11
C ASP A 191 -6.99 9.90 2.87
N ILE A 192 -6.58 9.89 1.61
CA ILE A 192 -5.24 9.47 1.18
C ILE A 192 -4.45 10.64 0.56
N ILE A 193 -3.14 10.49 0.48
CA ILE A 193 -2.28 11.37 -0.30
C ILE A 193 -1.44 10.54 -1.28
N LEU A 194 -1.43 10.95 -2.54
CA LEU A 194 -0.71 10.25 -3.61
C LEU A 194 0.70 10.83 -3.83
N ALA A 195 1.64 9.93 -4.09
CA ALA A 195 3.00 10.27 -4.45
C ALA A 195 3.08 10.94 -5.84
N GLU A 196 4.12 11.74 -6.07
CA GLU A 196 4.46 12.22 -7.40
C GLU A 196 4.70 11.04 -8.38
N GLY A 197 4.19 11.18 -9.61
CA GLY A 197 4.29 10.14 -10.64
C GLY A 197 3.45 8.89 -10.36
N TRP A 198 2.45 8.95 -9.48
CA TRP A 198 1.64 7.78 -9.11
C TRP A 198 0.99 7.10 -10.34
N PHE A 199 0.48 7.88 -11.30
CA PHE A 199 -0.25 7.36 -12.44
C PHE A 199 0.64 6.54 -13.38
N THR A 200 1.76 7.11 -13.82
CA THR A 200 2.75 6.38 -14.64
C THR A 200 3.35 5.18 -13.93
N LYS A 201 3.55 5.25 -12.61
CA LYS A 201 4.01 4.09 -11.82
C LYS A 201 2.97 2.98 -11.72
N ILE A 202 1.68 3.31 -11.68
CA ILE A 202 0.61 2.32 -11.82
C ILE A 202 0.70 1.63 -13.17
N LEU A 203 0.82 2.38 -14.27
CA LEU A 203 0.90 1.78 -15.61
C LEU A 203 2.12 0.85 -15.73
N GLN A 204 3.27 1.28 -15.20
CA GLN A 204 4.44 0.44 -15.12
C GLN A 204 4.15 -0.86 -14.36
N GLY A 205 3.55 -0.76 -13.16
CA GLY A 205 3.21 -1.93 -12.35
C GLY A 205 2.20 -2.86 -13.02
N LEU A 206 1.13 -2.32 -13.62
CA LEU A 206 0.14 -3.10 -14.37
C LEU A 206 0.80 -3.89 -15.51
N SER A 207 1.79 -3.29 -16.19
CA SER A 207 2.53 -3.95 -17.27
C SER A 207 3.45 -5.10 -16.80
N GLU A 208 3.72 -5.20 -15.49
CA GLU A 208 4.49 -6.29 -14.88
C GLU A 208 3.58 -7.47 -14.48
N ILE A 209 2.27 -7.29 -14.45
CA ILE A 209 1.30 -8.35 -14.17
C ILE A 209 1.12 -9.18 -15.44
N SER A 210 1.84 -10.29 -15.53
CA SER A 210 1.81 -11.20 -16.69
C SER A 210 0.64 -12.19 -16.69
N ASP A 211 -0.19 -12.19 -15.65
CA ASP A 211 -1.29 -13.15 -15.53
C ASP A 211 -2.44 -12.75 -16.44
N SER A 212 -3.02 -13.73 -17.14
CA SER A 212 -4.07 -13.62 -18.16
C SER A 212 -5.44 -13.14 -17.64
N GLY A 213 -5.47 -12.19 -16.69
CA GLY A 213 -6.67 -11.71 -16.01
C GLY A 213 -7.10 -12.49 -14.80
N ASN A 214 -6.29 -13.45 -14.33
CA ASN A 214 -6.63 -14.27 -13.16
C ASN A 214 -6.24 -13.58 -11.84
N TRP A 215 -6.59 -12.31 -11.69
CA TRP A 215 -6.29 -11.51 -10.50
C TRP A 215 -7.43 -10.53 -10.21
N LEU A 216 -7.67 -10.26 -8.93
CA LEU A 216 -8.79 -9.44 -8.49
C LEU A 216 -8.44 -7.95 -8.46
N PHE A 217 -7.34 -7.61 -7.80
CA PHE A 217 -6.89 -6.22 -7.67
C PHE A 217 -5.38 -6.10 -7.51
N MET A 218 -4.88 -4.90 -7.80
CA MET A 218 -3.56 -4.42 -7.44
C MET A 218 -3.74 -3.24 -6.48
N ARG A 219 -3.15 -3.32 -5.29
CA ARG A 219 -3.16 -2.20 -4.34
C ARG A 219 -1.89 -1.38 -4.44
N ILE A 220 -2.02 -0.08 -4.20
CA ILE A 220 -0.91 0.88 -4.19
C ILE A 220 -0.64 1.47 -2.80
N PHE A 221 -1.35 0.96 -1.78
CA PHE A 221 -1.12 1.21 -0.37
C PHE A 221 -0.87 -0.11 0.35
N ASN A 222 0.20 -0.18 1.14
CA ASN A 222 0.56 -1.31 1.97
C ASN A 222 1.00 -0.79 3.35
N GLN A 223 0.59 -1.45 4.42
CA GLN A 223 1.13 -1.20 5.76
C GLN A 223 2.25 -2.20 6.08
N GLU A 224 3.35 -1.77 6.69
CA GLU A 224 4.47 -2.69 7.00
C GLU A 224 4.07 -3.75 8.04
N ARG A 225 3.01 -3.50 8.81
CA ARG A 225 2.45 -4.46 9.77
C ARG A 225 2.02 -5.78 9.12
N SER A 226 1.58 -5.77 7.86
CA SER A 226 1.19 -7.01 7.15
C SER A 226 2.38 -7.80 6.62
N THR A 227 3.59 -7.22 6.63
CA THR A 227 4.82 -7.84 6.08
C THR A 227 5.76 -8.43 7.15
N GLY A 228 5.31 -8.51 8.41
CA GLY A 228 6.11 -8.95 9.56
C GLY A 228 6.45 -10.44 9.61
N TRP A 229 7.25 -10.82 10.61
CA TRP A 229 7.48 -12.22 11.00
C TRP A 229 6.21 -12.85 11.58
N SER A 230 6.12 -14.19 11.54
CA SER A 230 4.94 -14.92 12.03
C SER A 230 4.77 -14.83 13.56
N SER A 231 5.88 -14.72 14.29
CA SER A 231 5.92 -14.48 15.74
C SER A 231 6.95 -13.39 16.07
N ARG A 232 6.74 -12.71 17.20
CA ARG A 232 7.66 -11.70 17.75
C ARG A 232 8.42 -12.20 18.99
N GLU A 233 7.98 -13.31 19.55
CA GLU A 233 8.60 -13.88 20.75
C GLU A 233 9.94 -14.53 20.41
N ILE A 234 10.93 -14.37 21.28
CA ILE A 234 12.21 -15.05 21.15
C ILE A 234 11.96 -16.56 21.23
N GLY A 235 12.48 -17.30 20.25
CA GLY A 235 12.16 -18.73 20.07
C GLY A 235 10.98 -19.01 19.14
N GLY A 236 10.21 -17.97 18.77
CA GLY A 236 9.25 -18.01 17.69
C GLY A 236 9.91 -18.21 16.32
N ASN A 237 9.12 -18.37 15.25
CA ASN A 237 9.63 -18.56 13.88
C ASN A 237 10.64 -19.73 13.70
N ASN A 238 10.64 -20.70 14.62
CA ASN A 238 11.64 -21.78 14.72
C ASN A 238 13.08 -21.31 15.01
N GLU A 239 13.26 -20.14 15.63
CA GLU A 239 14.57 -19.54 15.95
C GLU A 239 15.54 -20.53 16.61
N PHE A 240 15.12 -21.27 17.64
CA PHE A 240 15.99 -22.20 18.35
C PHE A 240 16.45 -23.39 17.48
N LEU A 241 15.59 -23.87 16.58
CA LEU A 241 15.96 -24.93 15.64
C LEU A 241 16.92 -24.43 14.57
N ILE A 242 16.73 -23.18 14.12
CA ILE A 242 17.63 -22.53 13.16
C ILE A 242 19.01 -22.33 13.78
N ILE A 243 19.08 -21.80 15.01
CA ILE A 243 20.33 -21.64 15.77
C ILE A 243 21.04 -22.99 15.89
N LEU A 244 20.34 -24.02 16.37
CA LEU A 244 20.90 -25.36 16.52
C LEU A 244 21.42 -25.93 15.19
N GLY A 245 20.66 -25.78 14.10
CA GLY A 245 21.06 -26.26 12.78
C GLY A 245 22.33 -25.57 12.24
N ILE A 246 22.39 -24.23 12.35
CA ILE A 246 23.56 -23.44 11.95
C ILE A 246 24.78 -23.80 12.80
N ASP A 247 24.60 -23.90 14.12
CA ASP A 247 25.67 -24.24 15.05
C ASP A 247 26.25 -25.63 14.81
N ILE A 248 25.39 -26.63 14.57
CA ILE A 248 25.83 -27.98 14.18
C ILE A 248 26.61 -27.91 12.86
N GLY A 249 26.12 -27.16 11.88
CA GLY A 249 26.79 -26.98 10.59
C GLY A 249 28.20 -26.38 10.73
N ILE A 250 28.33 -25.31 11.51
CA ILE A 250 29.62 -24.65 11.79
C ILE A 250 30.54 -25.60 12.56
N ALA A 251 30.05 -26.21 13.65
CA ALA A 251 30.84 -27.11 14.49
C ALA A 251 31.31 -28.35 13.72
N ALA A 252 30.44 -28.98 12.92
CA ALA A 252 30.79 -30.13 12.08
C ALA A 252 31.83 -29.76 11.01
N SER A 253 31.67 -28.60 10.36
CA SER A 253 32.61 -28.10 9.36
C SER A 253 33.99 -27.84 9.97
N VAL A 254 34.04 -27.15 11.11
CA VAL A 254 35.29 -26.90 11.84
C VAL A 254 35.93 -28.21 12.30
N TRP A 255 35.14 -29.14 12.83
CA TRP A 255 35.63 -30.46 13.24
C TRP A 255 36.23 -31.24 12.07
N PHE A 256 35.54 -31.28 10.92
CA PHE A 256 36.02 -31.94 9.71
C PHE A 256 37.33 -31.33 9.20
N VAL A 257 37.39 -30.00 9.09
CA VAL A 257 38.60 -29.28 8.64
C VAL A 257 39.78 -29.53 9.59
N ARG A 258 39.55 -29.48 10.91
CA ARG A 258 40.59 -29.76 11.93
C ARG A 258 41.08 -31.22 11.91
N ARG A 259 40.25 -32.14 11.41
CA ARG A 259 40.60 -33.55 11.20
C ARG A 259 41.44 -33.74 9.95
N GLN A 260 41.07 -33.09 8.84
CA GLN A 260 41.75 -33.23 7.55
C GLN A 260 43.08 -32.47 7.50
N TRP A 261 43.16 -31.26 8.07
CA TRP A 261 44.34 -30.40 7.96
C TRP A 261 44.87 -29.99 9.33
N ARG A 262 46.03 -30.54 9.72
CA ARG A 262 46.66 -30.25 11.02
C ARG A 262 47.01 -28.77 11.19
N SER A 263 47.41 -28.08 10.12
CA SER A 263 47.75 -26.65 10.15
C SER A 263 46.56 -25.75 10.49
N SER A 264 45.33 -26.18 10.22
CA SER A 264 44.11 -25.41 10.55
C SER A 264 43.87 -25.31 12.06
N ARG A 265 44.47 -26.19 12.87
CA ARG A 265 44.24 -26.26 14.32
C ARG A 265 44.69 -25.02 15.07
N THR A 266 45.66 -24.30 14.51
CA THR A 266 46.20 -23.04 15.04
C THR A 266 45.25 -21.87 14.83
N TYR A 267 44.43 -21.91 13.77
CA TYR A 267 43.51 -20.81 13.40
C TYR A 267 42.06 -21.05 13.84
N LEU A 268 41.63 -22.30 13.95
CA LEU A 268 40.26 -22.69 14.32
C LEU A 268 40.18 -23.16 15.77
N ASP A 269 40.57 -22.34 16.73
CA ASP A 269 40.62 -22.75 18.14
C ASP A 269 39.22 -23.00 18.75
N MET A 270 39.17 -23.86 19.77
CA MET A 270 37.89 -24.27 20.39
C MET A 270 37.22 -23.16 21.20
N GLU A 271 37.98 -22.17 21.70
CA GLU A 271 37.40 -21.02 22.40
C GLU A 271 36.63 -20.14 21.42
N THR A 272 37.19 -19.88 20.24
CA THR A 272 36.53 -19.13 19.16
C THR A 272 35.30 -19.86 18.66
N LEU A 273 35.37 -21.19 18.48
CA LEU A 273 34.20 -21.99 18.13
C LEU A 273 33.11 -21.89 19.21
N ALA A 274 33.47 -22.03 20.49
CA ALA A 274 32.51 -21.96 21.59
C ALA A 274 31.84 -20.58 21.67
N VAL A 275 32.60 -19.49 21.57
CA VAL A 275 32.03 -18.13 21.57
C VAL A 275 31.14 -17.90 20.35
N THR A 276 31.52 -18.42 19.18
CA THR A 276 30.72 -18.29 17.96
C THR A 276 29.38 -18.99 18.11
N VAL A 277 29.40 -20.26 18.54
CA VAL A 277 28.20 -21.11 18.66
C VAL A 277 27.29 -20.69 19.82
N PHE A 278 27.84 -20.30 20.97
CA PHE A 278 27.00 -20.03 22.16
C PHE A 278 26.66 -18.55 22.36
N ILE A 279 27.32 -17.62 21.67
CA ILE A 279 27.09 -16.17 21.85
C ILE A 279 26.75 -15.51 20.51
N LEU A 280 27.66 -15.61 19.54
CA LEU A 280 27.54 -14.81 18.32
C LEU A 280 26.36 -15.27 17.44
N VAL A 281 26.29 -16.56 17.11
CA VAL A 281 25.22 -17.10 16.24
C VAL A 281 23.84 -16.92 16.89
N PRO A 282 23.60 -17.32 18.16
CA PRO A 282 22.33 -17.06 18.82
C PRO A 282 21.98 -15.57 18.85
N GLY A 283 22.95 -14.71 19.19
CA GLY A 283 22.74 -13.26 19.24
C GLY A 283 22.37 -12.66 17.89
N LEU A 284 23.04 -13.07 16.81
CA LEU A 284 22.75 -12.59 15.45
C LEU A 284 21.39 -13.06 14.95
N ILE A 285 21.03 -14.33 15.18
CA ILE A 285 19.72 -14.86 14.76
C ILE A 285 18.59 -14.18 15.52
N VAL A 286 18.71 -14.05 16.86
CA VAL A 286 17.71 -13.32 17.66
C VAL A 286 17.61 -11.88 17.17
N LEU A 287 18.73 -11.16 17.01
CA LEU A 287 18.71 -9.78 16.51
C LEU A 287 18.10 -9.65 15.11
N MET A 288 18.31 -10.62 14.21
CA MET A 288 17.69 -10.63 12.88
C MET A 288 16.16 -10.64 12.97
N TYR A 289 15.58 -11.53 13.76
CA TYR A 289 14.13 -11.56 13.93
C TYR A 289 13.61 -10.34 14.69
N GLN A 290 14.30 -9.94 15.77
CA GLN A 290 13.92 -8.79 16.59
C GLN A 290 14.08 -7.45 15.86
N SER A 291 14.88 -7.37 14.79
CA SER A 291 15.01 -6.15 13.99
C SER A 291 13.77 -5.83 13.14
N GLY A 292 12.87 -6.80 12.93
CA GLY A 292 11.70 -6.66 12.08
C GLY A 292 11.98 -6.99 10.61
N LYS A 293 11.01 -7.66 9.98
CA LYS A 293 11.15 -8.17 8.60
C LYS A 293 11.18 -7.04 7.57
N ALA A 294 10.34 -6.02 7.72
CA ALA A 294 10.25 -4.94 6.75
C ALA A 294 11.54 -4.10 6.71
N SER A 295 12.23 -3.97 7.85
CA SER A 295 13.51 -3.27 7.93
C SER A 295 14.66 -4.01 7.26
N LEU A 296 14.75 -5.33 7.46
CA LEU A 296 15.86 -6.14 6.94
C LEU A 296 15.61 -6.64 5.52
N PHE A 297 14.37 -6.99 5.23
CA PHE A 297 13.94 -7.64 3.99
C PHE A 297 12.66 -6.96 3.48
N PRO A 298 12.72 -5.67 3.11
CA PRO A 298 11.59 -5.02 2.47
C PRO A 298 11.22 -5.76 1.17
N PRO A 299 9.94 -5.72 0.74
CA PRO A 299 9.56 -6.23 -0.56
C PRO A 299 10.43 -5.65 -1.67
N SER A 300 10.72 -6.44 -2.69
CA SER A 300 11.40 -5.93 -3.88
C SER A 300 10.55 -4.85 -4.54
N ALA A 301 11.20 -3.82 -5.09
CA ALA A 301 10.51 -2.82 -5.88
C ALA A 301 9.83 -3.45 -7.10
N GLY A 302 8.67 -2.93 -7.48
CA GLY A 302 7.80 -3.46 -8.52
C GLY A 302 6.55 -4.13 -7.95
N VAL A 303 5.86 -4.87 -8.81
CA VAL A 303 4.64 -5.60 -8.43
C VAL A 303 4.99 -6.99 -7.90
N PHE A 304 4.34 -7.39 -6.81
CA PHE A 304 4.48 -8.72 -6.24
C PHE A 304 3.12 -9.30 -5.86
N LYS A 305 3.00 -10.63 -5.94
CA LYS A 305 1.82 -11.36 -5.47
C LYS A 305 1.74 -11.27 -3.95
N GLU A 306 0.57 -10.92 -3.45
CA GLU A 306 0.31 -10.87 -2.03
C GLU A 306 -0.69 -11.97 -1.62
N PRO A 307 -0.33 -12.82 -0.64
CA PRO A 307 -1.22 -13.91 -0.21
C PRO A 307 -2.41 -13.42 0.63
N PHE A 308 -2.31 -12.26 1.27
CA PHE A 308 -3.38 -11.66 2.08
C PHE A 308 -3.33 -10.15 1.94
N GLY A 309 -4.41 -9.56 1.42
CA GLY A 309 -4.52 -8.12 1.28
C GLY A 309 -5.14 -7.50 2.53
N CYS A 310 -4.37 -6.74 3.32
CA CYS A 310 -5.01 -5.78 4.22
C CYS A 310 -5.35 -4.50 3.48
N CYS A 311 -6.47 -3.92 3.91
CA CYS A 311 -6.77 -2.50 3.84
C CYS A 311 -7.13 -2.01 2.41
N SER A 312 -8.12 -1.12 2.31
CA SER A 312 -8.81 -0.76 1.05
C SER A 312 -8.59 0.69 0.59
N GLN A 313 -7.51 1.33 1.06
CA GLN A 313 -7.23 2.76 0.83
C GLN A 313 -7.12 3.13 -0.64
N ALA A 314 -6.44 2.30 -1.43
CA ALA A 314 -6.17 2.58 -2.83
C ALA A 314 -5.95 1.27 -3.61
N MET A 315 -7.00 0.82 -4.27
CA MET A 315 -7.03 -0.44 -5.03
C MET A 315 -7.37 -0.19 -6.49
N ILE A 316 -6.91 -1.08 -7.35
CA ILE A 316 -7.07 -1.02 -8.80
C ILE A 316 -7.61 -2.36 -9.26
N PHE A 317 -8.74 -2.33 -9.93
CA PHE A 317 -9.44 -3.49 -10.46
C PHE A 317 -9.33 -3.50 -11.98
N PRO A 318 -9.01 -4.64 -12.61
CA PRO A 318 -9.21 -4.79 -14.04
C PRO A 318 -10.71 -4.82 -14.33
N ARG A 319 -11.15 -4.18 -15.41
CA ARG A 319 -12.58 -4.04 -15.77
C ARG A 319 -13.34 -5.36 -15.71
N ALA A 320 -12.74 -6.45 -16.18
CA ALA A 320 -13.35 -7.78 -16.22
C ALA A 320 -13.82 -8.29 -14.84
N GLN A 321 -13.15 -7.88 -13.76
CA GLN A 321 -13.44 -8.34 -12.40
C GLN A 321 -14.44 -7.45 -11.66
N VAL A 322 -14.72 -6.25 -12.19
CA VAL A 322 -15.60 -5.28 -11.54
C VAL A 322 -17.03 -5.81 -11.36
N PRO A 323 -17.68 -6.47 -12.35
CA PRO A 323 -19.00 -7.06 -12.14
C PRO A 323 -19.02 -8.10 -11.01
N LEU A 324 -18.03 -9.01 -10.96
CA LEU A 324 -17.90 -10.02 -9.91
C LEU A 324 -17.84 -9.37 -8.52
N VAL A 325 -17.05 -8.29 -8.37
CA VAL A 325 -16.92 -7.55 -7.12
C VAL A 325 -18.25 -6.91 -6.74
N ILE A 326 -18.92 -6.23 -7.67
CA ILE A 326 -20.21 -5.57 -7.42
C ILE A 326 -21.25 -6.58 -6.94
N ASP A 327 -21.42 -7.68 -7.67
CA ASP A 327 -22.44 -8.69 -7.38
C ASP A 327 -22.19 -9.36 -6.03
N SER A 328 -20.94 -9.76 -5.76
CA SER A 328 -20.55 -10.41 -4.51
C SER A 328 -20.73 -9.49 -3.29
N LEU A 329 -20.38 -8.20 -3.42
CA LEU A 329 -20.55 -7.23 -2.34
C LEU A 329 -22.05 -6.95 -2.08
N LYS A 330 -22.85 -6.81 -3.14
CA LYS A 330 -24.31 -6.61 -3.03
C LYS A 330 -25.01 -7.81 -2.40
N GLU A 331 -24.57 -9.04 -2.71
CA GLU A 331 -25.11 -10.25 -2.10
C GLU A 331 -24.86 -10.29 -0.58
N ARG A 332 -23.63 -9.94 -0.16
CA ARG A 332 -23.25 -9.90 1.25
C ARG A 332 -23.90 -8.77 2.05
N LYS A 333 -24.16 -7.62 1.40
CA LYS A 333 -24.81 -6.40 1.94
C LYS A 333 -24.04 -5.63 3.03
N GLU A 334 -23.41 -6.31 3.97
CA GLU A 334 -22.67 -5.68 5.07
C GLU A 334 -21.36 -6.40 5.37
N GLY A 335 -20.35 -5.66 5.82
CA GLY A 335 -19.06 -6.21 6.22
C GLY A 335 -17.92 -5.20 6.11
N GLN A 336 -16.69 -5.69 6.30
CA GLN A 336 -15.48 -4.93 6.03
C GLN A 336 -15.02 -5.23 4.60
N ILE A 337 -14.85 -4.17 3.79
CA ILE A 337 -14.59 -4.29 2.35
C ILE A 337 -13.32 -5.09 2.07
N ASP A 338 -12.24 -4.85 2.81
CA ASP A 338 -10.98 -5.56 2.65
C ASP A 338 -11.12 -7.06 2.90
N LEU A 339 -11.79 -7.47 3.99
CA LEU A 339 -12.08 -8.89 4.27
C LEU A 339 -12.98 -9.52 3.20
N MET A 340 -14.01 -8.78 2.75
CA MET A 340 -14.91 -9.27 1.71
C MET A 340 -14.17 -9.48 0.38
N LEU A 341 -13.29 -8.56 -0.01
CA LEU A 341 -12.46 -8.68 -1.20
C LEU A 341 -11.44 -9.82 -1.08
N ASP A 342 -10.85 -10.02 0.09
CA ASP A 342 -9.94 -11.14 0.37
C ASP A 342 -10.66 -12.50 0.19
N GLU A 343 -11.89 -12.60 0.69
CA GLU A 343 -12.73 -13.78 0.51
C GLU A 343 -13.19 -13.97 -0.94
N ILE A 344 -13.55 -12.90 -1.66
CA ILE A 344 -13.88 -12.95 -3.09
C ILE A 344 -12.68 -13.45 -3.91
N ALA A 345 -11.48 -12.95 -3.65
CA ALA A 345 -10.27 -13.41 -4.32
C ALA A 345 -10.02 -14.90 -4.04
N SER A 346 -10.10 -15.29 -2.77
CA SER A 346 -9.82 -16.66 -2.34
C SER A 346 -10.83 -17.68 -2.86
N SER A 347 -12.13 -17.34 -2.86
CA SER A 347 -13.19 -18.23 -3.35
C SER A 347 -13.13 -18.43 -4.87
N ASN A 348 -12.72 -17.40 -5.61
CA ASN A 348 -12.59 -17.43 -7.07
C ASN A 348 -11.18 -17.80 -7.55
N ARG A 349 -10.23 -18.08 -6.65
CA ARG A 349 -8.81 -18.37 -6.96
C ARG A 349 -8.15 -17.27 -7.79
N LEU A 350 -8.51 -16.02 -7.52
CA LEU A 350 -7.93 -14.83 -8.14
C LEU A 350 -6.72 -14.38 -7.33
N ASP A 351 -5.64 -14.07 -8.04
CA ASP A 351 -4.46 -13.48 -7.42
C ASP A 351 -4.72 -12.05 -6.93
N ARG A 352 -3.95 -11.64 -5.91
CA ARG A 352 -3.94 -10.28 -5.40
C ARG A 352 -2.53 -9.74 -5.55
N TYR A 353 -2.42 -8.49 -5.98
CA TYR A 353 -1.14 -7.85 -6.24
C TYR A 353 -0.97 -6.61 -5.37
N ALA A 354 0.28 -6.29 -5.05
CA ALA A 354 0.66 -5.07 -4.37
C ALA A 354 1.87 -4.45 -5.06
N LEU A 355 1.91 -3.12 -5.10
CA LEU A 355 3.02 -2.35 -5.64
C LEU A 355 3.95 -1.86 -4.51
N TYR A 356 5.26 -1.96 -4.70
CA TYR A 356 6.26 -1.41 -3.78
C TYR A 356 7.35 -0.60 -4.51
N PRO A 357 7.84 0.53 -3.94
CA PRO A 357 7.30 1.21 -2.77
C PRO A 357 5.87 1.71 -2.99
N VAL A 358 5.11 1.89 -1.91
CA VAL A 358 3.70 2.30 -1.99
C VAL A 358 3.54 3.68 -2.64
N LEU A 359 2.42 3.94 -3.31
CA LEU A 359 2.15 5.22 -3.99
C LEU A 359 1.10 6.06 -3.28
N ALA A 360 0.42 5.51 -2.29
CA ALA A 360 -0.54 6.21 -1.45
C ALA A 360 -0.13 6.14 0.02
N GLN A 361 -0.59 7.10 0.81
CA GLN A 361 -0.51 7.11 2.26
C GLN A 361 -1.83 7.57 2.84
N HIS A 362 -2.27 6.92 3.92
CA HIS A 362 -3.44 7.35 4.66
C HIS A 362 -3.11 8.59 5.51
N ILE A 363 -3.92 9.64 5.39
CA ILE A 363 -3.79 10.90 6.14
C ILE A 363 -4.97 11.13 7.10
N GLY A 364 -5.95 10.21 7.11
CA GLY A 364 -7.14 10.27 7.95
C GLY A 364 -6.86 9.94 9.41
N ILE A 365 -6.40 10.91 10.19
CA ILE A 365 -6.18 10.73 11.64
C ILE A 365 -7.53 10.61 12.39
N ASP A 366 -8.56 11.29 11.88
CA ASP A 366 -9.93 11.21 12.37
C ASP A 366 -10.77 10.36 11.40
N SER A 367 -11.10 9.14 11.83
CA SER A 367 -11.92 8.20 11.05
C SER A 367 -13.39 8.64 11.04
N ALA A 368 -14.01 8.65 9.85
CA ALA A 368 -15.46 8.86 9.72
C ALA A 368 -16.27 7.76 10.44
N ARG A 369 -15.67 6.59 10.68
CA ARG A 369 -16.26 5.47 11.42
C ARG A 369 -15.98 5.53 12.93
N LYS A 370 -15.46 6.65 13.45
CA LYS A 370 -15.08 6.85 14.87
C LYS A 370 -14.06 5.82 15.40
N THR A 371 -13.24 5.27 14.51
CA THR A 371 -12.12 4.39 14.86
C THR A 371 -11.17 5.09 15.83
N ALA A 372 -10.61 4.35 16.79
CA ALA A 372 -9.67 4.93 17.76
C ALA A 372 -8.41 5.46 17.06
N LYS A 373 -7.83 6.55 17.56
CA LYS A 373 -6.70 7.24 16.90
C LYS A 373 -5.45 6.36 16.75
N ASP A 374 -5.23 5.46 17.70
CA ASP A 374 -4.15 4.48 17.67
C ASP A 374 -4.36 3.39 16.61
N GLU A 375 -5.61 3.02 16.33
CA GLU A 375 -5.98 2.13 15.22
C GLU A 375 -5.89 2.85 13.87
N ALA A 376 -6.28 4.13 13.79
CA ALA A 376 -6.09 4.95 12.58
C ALA A 376 -4.59 5.13 12.26
N GLN A 377 -3.76 5.38 13.28
CA GLN A 377 -2.30 5.40 13.14
C GLN A 377 -1.69 4.05 12.76
N ALA A 378 -2.40 2.94 12.99
CA ALA A 378 -1.92 1.63 12.56
C ALA A 378 -1.99 1.47 11.03
N ILE A 379 -2.86 2.23 10.36
CA ILE A 379 -2.96 2.32 8.90
C ILE A 379 -1.94 3.35 8.41
N TRP A 380 -0.66 2.99 8.49
CA TRP A 380 0.43 3.90 8.13
C TRP A 380 1.51 3.16 7.33
N SER A 381 1.96 3.75 6.22
CA SER A 381 3.11 3.22 5.48
C SER A 381 4.38 4.00 5.81
N MET A 382 5.30 3.30 6.46
CA MET A 382 6.66 3.77 6.70
C MET A 382 7.45 3.92 5.40
N ALA A 383 7.19 3.06 4.42
CA ALA A 383 7.80 3.11 3.10
C ALA A 383 7.42 4.38 2.33
N PHE A 384 6.19 4.87 2.47
CA PHE A 384 5.78 6.13 1.85
C PHE A 384 6.63 7.31 2.34
N GLU A 385 6.94 7.34 3.64
CA GLU A 385 7.75 8.41 4.23
C GLU A 385 9.23 8.38 3.85
N ASN A 386 9.69 7.28 3.24
CA ASN A 386 11.05 7.14 2.73
C ASN A 386 11.19 7.63 1.28
N HIS A 387 10.09 8.05 0.63
CA HIS A 387 10.16 8.63 -0.70
C HIS A 387 10.99 9.89 -0.74
N ASN A 388 11.73 10.06 -1.83
CA ASN A 388 12.51 11.25 -2.11
C ASN A 388 11.88 12.03 -3.28
N PRO A 389 11.42 13.28 -3.06
CA PRO A 389 10.74 14.05 -4.11
C PRO A 389 11.56 14.22 -5.39
N ARG A 390 12.87 14.44 -5.27
CA ARG A 390 13.75 14.65 -6.44
C ARG A 390 13.92 13.37 -7.24
N THR A 391 14.02 12.23 -6.55
CA THR A 391 14.09 10.92 -7.21
C THR A 391 12.79 10.60 -7.92
N LEU A 392 11.64 10.77 -7.25
CA LEU A 392 10.33 10.53 -7.85
C LEU A 392 10.07 11.39 -9.08
N ARG A 393 10.40 12.69 -9.02
CA ARG A 393 10.29 13.59 -10.18
C ARG A 393 11.12 13.12 -11.38
N LYS A 394 12.34 12.67 -11.13
CA LYS A 394 13.23 12.15 -12.18
C LYS A 394 12.70 10.85 -12.78
N GLU A 395 12.17 9.96 -11.94
CA GLU A 395 11.54 8.72 -12.38
C GLU A 395 10.28 8.98 -13.20
N HIS A 396 9.41 9.89 -12.73
CA HIS A 396 8.21 10.30 -13.43
C HIS A 396 8.53 10.84 -14.82
N ASN A 397 9.47 11.79 -14.93
CA ASN A 397 9.90 12.32 -16.23
C ASN A 397 10.44 11.23 -17.17
N LYS A 398 11.19 10.27 -16.64
CA LYS A 398 11.71 9.14 -17.43
C LYS A 398 10.59 8.21 -17.92
N LEU A 399 9.57 7.97 -17.10
CA LEU A 399 8.40 7.17 -17.51
C LEU A 399 7.57 7.89 -18.58
N LEU A 400 7.45 9.22 -18.46
CA LEU A 400 6.74 10.05 -19.44
C LEU A 400 7.36 10.00 -20.84
N GLU A 401 8.69 9.88 -20.95
CA GLU A 401 9.37 9.74 -22.26
C GLU A 401 8.84 8.55 -23.08
N ASN A 402 8.31 7.51 -22.42
CA ASN A 402 7.77 6.31 -23.05
C ASN A 402 6.28 6.11 -22.73
N TYR A 403 5.55 7.17 -22.38
CA TYR A 403 4.17 7.08 -21.90
C TYR A 403 3.25 6.29 -22.84
N GLU A 404 3.28 6.61 -24.14
CA GLU A 404 2.43 5.95 -25.14
C GLU A 404 2.70 4.44 -25.23
N LEU A 405 3.97 4.02 -25.13
CA LEU A 405 4.32 2.60 -25.15
C LEU A 405 3.78 1.87 -23.93
N TRP A 406 3.85 2.49 -22.74
CA TRP A 406 3.27 1.93 -21.52
C TRP A 406 1.75 1.84 -21.61
N ARG A 407 1.13 2.91 -22.11
CA ARG A 407 -0.32 3.02 -22.30
C ARG A 407 -0.84 1.92 -23.22
N GLU A 408 -0.27 1.80 -24.42
CA GLU A 408 -0.65 0.80 -25.42
C GLU A 408 -0.46 -0.63 -24.91
N LYS A 409 0.65 -0.89 -24.22
CA LYS A 409 0.90 -2.22 -23.65
C LYS A 409 -0.16 -2.61 -22.62
N VAL A 410 -0.45 -1.72 -21.66
CA VAL A 410 -1.43 -1.98 -20.59
C VAL A 410 -2.85 -2.12 -21.15
N GLU A 411 -3.20 -1.35 -22.18
CA GLU A 411 -4.47 -1.49 -22.90
C GLU A 411 -4.57 -2.84 -23.61
N GLN A 412 -3.55 -3.24 -24.37
CA GLN A 412 -3.53 -4.51 -25.09
C GLN A 412 -3.57 -5.71 -24.14
N ASP A 413 -2.76 -5.72 -23.08
CA ASP A 413 -2.72 -6.80 -22.10
C ASP A 413 -4.11 -7.00 -21.44
N SER A 414 -4.84 -5.91 -21.18
CA SER A 414 -6.20 -5.99 -20.64
C SER A 414 -7.22 -6.49 -21.65
N ILE A 415 -7.12 -6.09 -22.92
CA ILE A 415 -8.04 -6.55 -23.98
C ILE A 415 -7.87 -8.04 -24.21
N ASP A 416 -6.62 -8.52 -24.30
CA ASP A 416 -6.32 -9.95 -24.49
C ASP A 416 -6.86 -10.79 -23.32
N SER A 417 -6.76 -10.26 -22.10
CA SER A 417 -7.34 -10.88 -20.91
C SER A 417 -8.88 -10.98 -20.97
N MET A 418 -9.57 -9.97 -21.49
CA MET A 418 -11.03 -9.99 -21.62
C MET A 418 -11.50 -11.05 -22.63
N TYR A 419 -10.81 -11.17 -23.78
CA TYR A 419 -11.13 -12.20 -24.78
C TYR A 419 -10.94 -13.63 -24.25
N LEU A 420 -9.93 -13.86 -23.39
CA LEU A 420 -9.73 -15.16 -22.77
C LEU A 420 -10.85 -15.53 -21.78
N HIS A 421 -11.41 -14.55 -21.06
CA HIS A 421 -12.56 -14.77 -20.17
C HIS A 421 -13.87 -15.06 -20.93
N GLU A 422 -14.07 -14.51 -22.13
CA GLU A 422 -15.26 -14.81 -22.94
C GLU A 422 -15.23 -16.21 -23.59
N LEU A 423 -14.04 -16.82 -23.70
CA LEU A 423 -13.84 -18.14 -24.32
C LEU A 423 -13.80 -19.30 -23.29
N ALA A 424 -13.67 -18.99 -22.00
CA ALA A 424 -13.61 -19.96 -20.90
C ALA A 424 -14.97 -20.12 -20.22
#